data_AF-A0A170X5E6-F1
#
_entry.id   AF-A0A170X5E6-F1
#
_cell.length_a   1.000
_cell.length_b   1.000
_cell.length_c   1.000
_cell.angle_alpha   90.00
_cell.angle_beta   90.00
_cell.angle_gamma   90.00
#
_symmetry.space_group_name_H-M   'P 1'
#
loop_
_entity.id
_entity.type
_entity.pdbx_description
1 polymer ?
#
loop_
_entity_poly.entity_id
_entity_poly.type
_entity_poly.pdbx_seq_one_letter_code
_entity_poly.pdbx_strand_id
1 'polypeptide(L)'
;MAAKHFYDLNPLIFDTTQIKIFICPVTSDRGLCGSMPVKICKYARTLFPADLNKFRLVCLGEKARLHFLLDLREQIYLVINGLGHRIPTFLDACLM
;
A
#
# COMPACT_ATOMS: atom_id res chain seq x y z
N MET A 1 18.35 -34.48 2.91
CA MET A 1 19.50 -33.57 2.65
C MET A 1 19.32 -32.65 1.43
N ALA A 2 18.31 -32.83 0.56
CA ALA A 2 18.13 -32.00 -0.63
C ALA A 2 17.74 -30.53 -0.34
N ALA A 3 16.89 -30.27 0.66
CA ALA A 3 16.44 -28.91 0.97
C ALA A 3 17.59 -27.99 1.44
N LYS A 4 18.55 -28.52 2.20
CA LYS A 4 19.68 -27.73 2.70
C LYS A 4 20.60 -27.29 1.57
N HIS A 5 20.86 -28.20 0.62
CA HIS A 5 21.68 -27.93 -0.55
C HIS A 5 21.07 -26.87 -1.49
N PHE A 6 19.75 -26.78 -1.57
CA PHE A 6 19.05 -25.74 -2.35
C PHE A 6 19.33 -24.32 -1.80
N TYR A 7 19.30 -24.15 -0.47
CA TYR A 7 19.59 -22.86 0.18
C TYR A 7 21.08 -22.50 0.11
N ASP A 8 21.98 -23.48 0.11
CA ASP A 8 23.42 -23.25 -0.02
C ASP A 8 23.83 -22.83 -1.45
N LEU A 9 23.12 -23.32 -2.48
CA LEU A 9 23.40 -23.01 -3.89
C LEU A 9 22.82 -21.67 -4.35
N ASN A 10 21.79 -21.16 -3.68
CA ASN A 10 21.15 -19.88 -3.98
C ASN A 10 21.08 -19.02 -2.71
N PRO A 11 22.21 -18.43 -2.27
CA PRO A 11 22.14 -17.44 -1.20
C PRO A 11 21.26 -16.29 -1.68
N LEU A 12 20.07 -16.17 -1.10
CA LEU A 12 19.18 -15.03 -1.30
C LEU A 12 19.83 -13.81 -0.62
N ILE A 13 20.80 -13.21 -1.31
CA ILE A 13 21.41 -11.95 -0.89
C ILE A 13 20.40 -10.87 -1.25
N PHE A 14 19.56 -10.50 -0.27
CA PHE A 14 18.68 -9.36 -0.42
C PHE A 14 19.54 -8.10 -0.44
N ASP A 15 19.54 -7.41 -1.58
CA ASP A 15 20.17 -6.11 -1.68
C ASP A 15 19.40 -5.11 -0.82
N THR A 16 19.87 -4.93 0.42
CA THR A 16 19.27 -4.01 1.39
C THR A 16 19.34 -2.55 0.98
N THR A 17 20.10 -2.21 -0.08
CA THR A 17 20.20 -0.84 -0.58
C THR A 17 18.94 -0.37 -1.31
N GLN A 18 18.05 -1.29 -1.72
CA GLN A 18 16.82 -0.98 -2.47
C GLN A 18 15.52 -1.33 -1.72
N ILE A 19 15.54 -1.34 -0.39
CA ILE A 19 14.31 -1.59 0.38
C ILE A 19 13.34 -0.42 0.18
N LYS A 20 12.25 -0.67 -0.54
CA LYS A 20 11.11 0.24 -0.66
C LYS A 20 9.99 -0.19 0.28
N ILE A 21 9.52 0.73 1.10
CA ILE A 21 8.41 0.52 2.02
C ILE A 21 7.10 0.76 1.27
N PHE A 22 6.20 -0.21 1.28
CA PHE A 22 4.86 -0.03 0.73
C PHE A 22 3.89 0.35 1.83
N ILE A 23 3.16 1.45 1.64
CA ILE A 23 2.17 1.93 2.59
C ILE A 23 0.80 1.88 1.92
N CYS A 24 -0.11 1.16 2.57
CA CYS A 24 -1.41 0.80 2.01
C CYS A 24 -2.56 1.38 2.84
N PRO A 25 -2.93 2.65 2.63
CA PRO A 25 -4.10 3.23 3.27
C PRO A 25 -5.38 2.61 2.70
N VAL A 26 -6.21 2.06 3.58
CA VAL A 26 -7.46 1.39 3.21
C VAL A 26 -8.65 2.32 3.41
N THR A 27 -9.35 2.60 2.32
CA THR A 27 -10.56 3.43 2.30
C THR A 27 -11.62 2.83 1.37
N SER A 28 -12.85 3.34 1.46
CA SER A 28 -13.91 3.05 0.50
C SER A 28 -14.04 4.15 -0.55
N ASP A 29 -14.65 3.81 -1.69
CA ASP A 29 -15.02 4.78 -2.72
C ASP A 29 -16.25 5.58 -2.30
N ARG A 30 -17.12 4.99 -1.46
CA ARG A 30 -18.38 5.60 -1.03
C ARG A 30 -18.20 6.72 -0.03
N GLY A 31 -18.71 7.92 -0.34
CA GLY A 31 -18.73 9.14 0.48
C GLY A 31 -19.53 9.07 1.80
N LEU A 32 -19.78 10.24 2.40
CA LEU A 32 -20.71 10.46 3.53
C LEU A 32 -20.41 9.68 4.83
N CYS A 33 -19.17 9.29 5.06
CA CYS A 33 -18.71 8.60 6.28
C CYS A 33 -17.96 9.55 7.26
N GLY A 34 -18.30 10.84 7.24
CA GLY A 34 -17.63 11.89 8.02
C GLY A 34 -16.13 12.02 7.71
N SER A 35 -15.31 12.21 8.74
CA SER A 35 -13.86 12.44 8.63
C SER A 35 -13.00 11.17 8.61
N MET A 36 -13.61 9.98 8.44
CA MET A 36 -12.86 8.72 8.49
C MET A 36 -11.69 8.65 7.46
N PRO A 37 -11.88 8.99 6.17
CA PRO A 37 -10.80 8.97 5.18
C PRO A 37 -9.69 9.99 5.52
N VAL A 38 -10.08 11.13 6.11
CA VAL A 38 -9.14 12.18 6.53
C VAL A 38 -8.25 11.68 7.68
N LYS A 39 -8.86 11.04 8.70
CA LYS A 39 -8.13 10.54 9.87
C LYS A 39 -7.12 9.46 9.50
N ILE A 40 -7.52 8.49 8.68
CA ILE A 40 -6.62 7.41 8.25
C ILE A 40 -5.48 7.95 7.38
N CYS A 41 -5.75 8.88 6.46
CA CYS A 41 -4.71 9.46 5.61
C CYS A 41 -3.76 10.37 6.39
N LYS A 42 -4.26 11.11 7.39
CA LYS A 42 -3.42 11.91 8.29
C LYS A 42 -2.51 11.03 9.14
N TYR A 43 -3.01 9.90 9.63
CA TYR A 43 -2.21 8.92 10.36
C TYR A 43 -1.17 8.25 9.43
N ALA A 44 -1.54 7.87 8.21
CA ALA A 44 -0.59 7.31 7.25
C ALA A 44 0.59 8.27 7.00
N ARG A 45 0.34 9.58 6.92
CA ARG A 45 1.39 10.60 6.76
C ARG A 45 2.42 10.60 7.89
N THR A 46 2.06 10.21 9.11
CA THR A 46 3.04 10.13 10.21
C THR A 46 3.98 8.93 10.10
N LEU A 47 3.68 7.98 9.20
CA LEU A 47 4.49 6.78 8.96
C LEU A 47 5.41 6.94 7.73
N PHE A 48 5.27 8.03 6.97
CA PHE A 48 6.04 8.24 5.75
C PHE A 48 7.50 8.53 6.11
N PRO A 49 8.47 7.79 5.52
CA PRO A 49 9.87 8.17 5.60
C PRO A 49 10.09 9.59 5.07
N ALA A 50 11.06 10.31 5.63
CA ALA A 50 11.42 11.65 5.16
C ALA A 50 11.92 11.65 3.70
N ASP A 51 12.56 10.55 3.28
CA ASP A 51 13.01 10.35 1.91
C ASP A 51 11.89 9.75 1.06
N LEU A 52 11.38 10.55 0.11
CA LEU A 52 10.31 10.18 -0.80
C LEU A 52 10.67 8.96 -1.68
N ASN A 53 11.95 8.69 -1.94
CA ASN A 53 12.35 7.55 -2.77
C ASN A 53 12.27 6.20 -2.06
N LYS A 54 12.15 6.21 -0.72
CA LYS A 54 12.14 5.00 0.11
C LYS A 54 10.77 4.38 0.29
N PHE A 55 9.70 5.00 -0.17
CA PHE A 55 8.37 4.43 -0.05
C PHE A 55 7.55 4.54 -1.32
N ARG A 56 6.50 3.73 -1.38
CA ARG A 56 5.46 3.77 -2.41
C ARG A 56 4.10 3.60 -1.76
N LEU A 57 3.08 4.22 -2.35
CA LEU A 57 1.71 4.17 -1.88
C LEU A 57 0.88 3.20 -2.74
N VAL A 58 0.14 2.33 -2.06
CA VAL A 58 -0.90 1.49 -2.67
C VAL A 58 -2.24 1.95 -2.12
N CYS A 59 -2.94 2.79 -2.88
CA CYS A 59 -4.21 3.36 -2.43
C CYS A 59 -5.35 2.37 -2.66
N LEU A 60 -5.90 1.83 -1.57
CA LEU A 60 -7.13 1.04 -1.62
C LEU A 60 -8.31 2.00 -1.46
N GLY A 61 -9.03 2.22 -2.55
CA GLY A 61 -10.15 3.13 -2.69
C GLY A 61 -9.77 4.52 -3.20
N GLU A 62 -10.69 5.13 -3.93
CA GLU A 62 -10.51 6.41 -4.63
C GLU A 62 -10.28 7.56 -3.64
N LYS A 63 -10.84 7.49 -2.42
CA LYS A 63 -10.64 8.55 -1.43
C LYS A 63 -9.21 8.64 -0.90
N ALA A 64 -8.56 7.50 -0.70
CA ALA A 64 -7.14 7.50 -0.33
C ALA A 64 -6.31 8.16 -1.43
N ARG A 65 -6.56 7.81 -2.70
CA ARG A 65 -5.90 8.45 -3.84
C ARG A 65 -6.11 9.96 -3.82
N LEU A 66 -7.35 10.43 -3.72
CA LEU A 66 -7.65 11.88 -3.70
C LEU A 66 -6.94 12.62 -2.56
N HIS A 67 -6.78 11.99 -1.40
CA HIS A 67 -6.05 12.57 -0.26
C HIS A 67 -4.53 12.73 -0.49
N PHE A 68 -3.94 11.94 -1.37
CA PHE A 68 -2.50 11.97 -1.65
C PHE A 68 -2.14 12.52 -3.04
N LEU A 69 -3.14 12.71 -3.91
CA LEU A 69 -2.93 13.08 -5.31
C LEU A 69 -2.23 14.42 -5.50
N LEU A 70 -2.45 15.39 -4.59
CA LEU A 70 -1.85 16.73 -4.71
C LEU A 70 -0.36 16.72 -4.37
N ASP A 71 0.04 16.02 -3.30
CA ASP A 71 1.40 16.15 -2.75
C ASP A 71 2.31 14.95 -3.08
N LEU A 72 1.73 13.77 -3.30
CA LEU A 72 2.44 12.50 -3.37
C LEU A 72 2.08 11.70 -4.63
N ARG A 73 1.67 12.38 -5.70
CA ARG A 73 1.29 11.75 -6.98
C ARG A 73 2.35 10.77 -7.48
N GLU A 74 3.62 11.13 -7.40
CA GLU A 74 4.74 10.31 -7.88
C GLU A 74 4.99 9.06 -7.02
N GLN A 75 4.55 9.08 -5.75
CA GLN A 75 4.70 7.95 -4.84
C GLN A 75 3.57 6.93 -4.97
N ILE A 76 2.44 7.30 -5.58
CA ILE A 76 1.34 6.38 -5.86
C ILE A 76 1.79 5.35 -6.90
N TYR A 77 1.93 4.10 -6.48
CA TYR A 77 2.31 2.98 -7.32
C TYR A 77 1.09 2.28 -7.93
N LEU A 78 0.07 2.04 -7.11
CA LEU A 78 -1.14 1.34 -7.50
C LEU A 78 -2.35 1.96 -6.79
N VAL A 79 -3.48 2.00 -7.51
CA VAL A 79 -4.77 2.40 -6.96
C VAL A 79 -5.75 1.29 -7.27
N ILE A 80 -6.44 0.79 -6.25
CA ILE A 80 -7.48 -0.22 -6.42
C ILE A 80 -8.83 0.36 -6.05
N ASN A 81 -9.73 0.37 -7.04
CA ASN A 81 -11.07 0.94 -6.95
C ASN A 81 -12.13 -0.17 -6.85
N GLY A 82 -13.39 0.20 -6.61
CA GLY A 82 -14.53 -0.70 -6.42
C GLY A 82 -14.80 -1.04 -4.94
N LEU A 83 -14.05 -0.45 -4.01
CA LEU A 83 -14.13 -0.81 -2.59
C LEU A 83 -15.33 -0.16 -1.89
N GLY A 84 -16.09 -0.97 -1.14
CA GLY A 84 -17.27 -0.55 -0.39
C GLY A 84 -18.57 -0.51 -1.20
N HIS A 85 -18.57 -0.97 -2.46
CA HIS A 85 -19.81 -1.22 -3.20
C HIS A 85 -20.54 -2.47 -2.74
N ARG A 86 -19.79 -3.53 -2.45
CA ARG A 86 -20.23 -4.78 -1.84
C ARG A 86 -19.44 -5.03 -0.56
N ILE A 87 -19.89 -5.98 0.25
CA ILE A 87 -19.15 -6.43 1.43
C ILE A 87 -17.86 -7.10 0.91
N PRO A 88 -16.67 -6.65 1.36
CA PRO A 88 -15.41 -7.23 0.90
C PRO A 88 -15.28 -8.67 1.41
N THR A 89 -14.78 -9.55 0.55
CA THR A 89 -14.56 -10.97 0.82
C THR A 89 -13.07 -11.32 0.78
N PHE A 90 -12.72 -12.50 1.28
CA PHE A 90 -11.34 -13.01 1.15
C PHE A 90 -10.91 -13.17 -0.31
N LEU A 91 -11.85 -13.53 -1.19
CA LEU A 91 -11.57 -13.64 -2.62
C LEU A 91 -11.15 -12.28 -3.20
N ASP A 92 -11.80 -11.19 -2.78
CA ASP A 92 -11.42 -9.84 -3.22
C ASP A 92 -10.00 -9.48 -2.77
N ALA A 93 -9.58 -9.93 -1.59
CA ALA A 93 -8.23 -9.69 -1.06
C ALA A 93 -7.15 -10.55 -1.74
N CYS A 94 -7.49 -11.75 -2.24
CA CYS A 94 -6.56 -12.62 -2.96
C CYS A 94 -6.39 -12.23 -4.43
N LEU A 95 -7.41 -11.61 -5.03
CA LEU A 95 -7.38 -11.16 -6.42
C LEU A 95 -6.81 -9.73 -6.55
N MET A 96 -6.79 -8.96 -5.46
CA MET A 96 -6.06 -7.69 -5.35
C MET A 96 -4.55 -7.93 -5.26
#